data_AF-A0A2I0HKU9-F1
#
_entry.id   AF-A0A2I0HKU9-F1
#
_cell.length_a   1.000
_cell.length_b   1.000
_cell.length_c   1.000
_cell.angle_alpha   90.00
_cell.angle_beta   90.00
_cell.angle_gamma   90.00
#
_symmetry.space_group_name_H-M   'P 1'
#
loop_
_entity.id
_entity.type
_entity.pdbx_description
1 polymer ?
#
loop_
_entity_poly.entity_id
_entity_poly.type
_entity_poly.pdbx_seq_one_letter_code
_entity_poly.pdbx_strand_id
1 'polypeptide(L)'
;MRDSALNLTKRLAQTAQETFGDFEEAVEKDATKTSVLDGTVHPLTSYVINYVKFLFDYQSTLKQLFQEFDDNEPEAQLASLTTRIMTALQNNLDGKSKQYKDPALTQLFLMNNIHYIVRSVRRSEAKDLLGDDWVQIHRRIVQQHANQYKRISWAKILQCLTVQGVGADGSGSGGLSRAMVKDRFKTFNVHFEELHQRQSQWTVPDSELRESLRLAVAE
;
A
#
# COMPACT_ATOMS: atom_id res chain seq x y z
N MET A 1 -31.85 26.19 -30.34
CA MET A 1 -32.03 25.05 -29.43
C MET A 1 -30.92 24.02 -29.55
N ARG A 2 -30.59 23.52 -30.76
CA ARG A 2 -29.51 22.53 -30.95
C ARG A 2 -28.12 23.05 -30.54
N ASP A 3 -27.76 24.27 -30.95
CA ASP A 3 -26.46 24.87 -30.58
C ASP A 3 -26.33 25.16 -29.08
N SER A 4 -27.45 25.54 -28.44
CA SER A 4 -27.49 25.77 -27.00
C SER A 4 -27.25 24.48 -26.20
N ALA A 5 -27.82 23.36 -26.66
CA ALA A 5 -27.63 22.05 -26.04
C ALA A 5 -26.19 21.52 -26.23
N LEU A 6 -25.59 21.73 -27.40
CA LEU A 6 -24.19 21.40 -27.66
C LEU A 6 -23.24 22.21 -26.78
N ASN A 7 -23.47 23.53 -26.67
CA ASN A 7 -22.67 24.38 -25.78
C ASN A 7 -22.79 23.98 -24.30
N LEU A 8 -23.99 23.59 -23.84
CA LEU A 8 -24.17 23.12 -22.48
C LEU A 8 -23.41 21.81 -22.22
N THR A 9 -23.43 20.88 -23.18
CA THR A 9 -22.73 19.59 -23.08
C THR A 9 -21.23 19.80 -22.99
N LYS A 10 -20.65 20.68 -23.81
CA LYS A 10 -19.23 21.06 -23.75
C LYS A 10 -18.85 21.69 -22.41
N ARG A 11 -19.68 22.58 -21.88
CA ARG A 11 -19.43 23.20 -20.56
C ARG A 11 -19.51 22.19 -19.42
N LEU A 12 -20.47 21.26 -19.49
CA LEU A 12 -20.59 20.19 -18.52
C LEU A 12 -19.37 19.27 -18.56
N ALA A 13 -18.94 18.89 -19.76
CA ALA A 13 -17.71 18.14 -19.96
C ALA A 13 -16.55 18.89 -19.31
N GLN A 14 -16.28 20.13 -19.71
CA GLN A 14 -15.16 20.92 -19.16
C GLN A 14 -15.18 20.97 -17.63
N THR A 15 -16.35 21.23 -17.04
CA THR A 15 -16.50 21.29 -15.58
C THR A 15 -16.19 19.95 -14.92
N ALA A 16 -16.61 18.83 -15.52
CA ALA A 16 -16.30 17.50 -15.01
C ALA A 16 -14.80 17.19 -15.09
N GLN A 17 -14.11 17.62 -16.15
CA GLN A 17 -12.66 17.47 -16.27
C GLN A 17 -11.90 18.25 -15.19
N GLU A 18 -12.30 19.50 -14.96
CA GLU A 18 -11.76 20.33 -13.88
C GLU A 18 -12.00 19.66 -12.52
N THR A 19 -13.20 19.13 -12.29
CA THR A 19 -13.55 18.40 -11.06
C THR A 19 -12.68 17.16 -10.85
N PHE A 20 -12.31 16.43 -11.91
CA PHE A 20 -11.40 15.29 -11.80
C PHE A 20 -9.98 15.71 -11.43
N GLY A 21 -9.49 16.82 -12.00
CA GLY A 21 -8.21 17.40 -11.62
C GLY A 21 -8.19 17.86 -10.16
N ASP A 22 -9.23 18.57 -9.73
CA ASP A 22 -9.39 19.02 -8.35
C ASP A 22 -9.45 17.85 -7.37
N PHE A 23 -10.14 16.75 -7.74
CA PHE A 23 -10.21 15.55 -6.92
C PHE A 23 -8.83 14.88 -6.79
N GLU A 24 -8.09 14.72 -7.88
CA GLU A 24 -6.73 14.17 -7.84
C GLU A 24 -5.82 15.01 -6.93
N GLU A 25 -5.85 16.33 -7.11
CA GLU A 25 -5.06 17.26 -6.29
C GLU A 25 -5.44 17.17 -4.80
N ALA A 26 -6.75 17.11 -4.50
CA ALA A 26 -7.24 16.97 -3.14
C ALA A 26 -6.80 15.64 -2.50
N VAL A 27 -6.75 14.55 -3.26
CA VAL A 27 -6.26 13.25 -2.79
C VAL A 27 -4.76 13.29 -2.52
N GLU A 28 -3.97 13.82 -3.46
CA GLU A 28 -2.51 13.94 -3.33
C GLU A 28 -2.14 14.83 -2.13
N LYS A 29 -2.84 15.95 -1.95
CA LYS A 29 -2.54 16.95 -0.90
C LYS A 29 -3.28 16.74 0.42
N ASP A 30 -4.01 15.63 0.59
CA ASP A 30 -4.73 15.37 1.84
C ASP A 30 -3.77 15.35 3.03
N ALA A 31 -3.85 16.39 3.85
CA ALA A 31 -3.06 16.57 5.06
C ALA A 31 -3.84 16.18 6.33
N THR A 32 -5.00 15.54 6.18
CA THR A 32 -5.83 15.15 7.33
C THR A 32 -5.02 14.25 8.26
N LYS A 33 -4.98 14.62 9.54
CA LYS A 33 -4.22 13.95 10.60
C LYS A 33 -4.90 12.68 11.13
N THR A 34 -5.70 12.00 10.31
CA THR A 34 -6.41 10.79 10.74
C THR A 34 -5.40 9.73 11.14
N SER A 35 -5.25 9.52 12.45
CA SER A 35 -4.21 8.67 13.02
C SER A 35 -4.66 7.21 13.01
N VAL A 36 -4.23 6.45 12.02
CA VAL A 36 -4.30 4.98 12.07
C VAL A 36 -3.02 4.45 12.72
N LEU A 37 -2.97 4.48 14.05
CA LEU A 37 -1.75 4.14 14.81
C LEU A 37 -1.35 2.66 14.70
N ASP A 38 -2.29 1.79 14.34
CA ASP A 38 -2.12 0.34 14.23
C ASP A 38 -1.68 -0.13 12.83
N GLY A 39 -1.48 0.80 11.89
CA GLY A 39 -1.07 0.48 10.52
C GLY A 39 -2.18 -0.11 9.65
N THR A 40 -3.45 -0.04 10.06
CA THR A 40 -4.58 -0.52 9.26
C THR A 40 -4.81 0.30 7.97
N VAL A 41 -5.83 -0.06 7.19
CA VAL A 41 -6.22 0.69 5.99
C VAL A 41 -6.66 2.10 6.36
N HIS A 42 -6.07 3.10 5.71
CA HIS A 42 -6.41 4.50 5.95
C HIS A 42 -7.80 4.81 5.36
N PRO A 43 -8.64 5.62 6.05
CA PRO A 43 -9.98 5.97 5.54
C PRO A 43 -9.96 6.60 4.14
N LEU A 44 -8.96 7.45 3.85
CA LEU A 44 -8.72 8.01 2.51
C LEU A 44 -8.65 6.92 1.44
N THR A 45 -7.96 5.81 1.69
CA THR A 45 -7.86 4.69 0.74
C THR A 45 -9.23 4.13 0.43
N SER A 46 -10.05 3.87 1.47
CA SER A 46 -11.41 3.36 1.25
C SER A 46 -12.30 4.36 0.51
N TYR A 47 -12.18 5.65 0.82
CA TYR A 47 -12.94 6.73 0.19
C TYR A 47 -12.62 6.85 -1.30
N VAL A 48 -11.32 6.96 -1.64
CA VAL A 48 -10.87 7.11 -3.04
C VAL A 48 -11.23 5.86 -3.85
N ILE A 49 -11.07 4.67 -3.29
CA ILE A 49 -11.44 3.44 -3.99
C ILE A 49 -12.94 3.34 -4.22
N ASN A 50 -13.76 3.79 -3.27
CA ASN A 50 -15.21 3.85 -3.49
C ASN A 50 -15.58 4.90 -4.53
N TYR A 51 -14.91 6.06 -4.53
CA TYR A 51 -15.07 7.07 -5.58
C TYR A 51 -14.75 6.49 -6.97
N VAL A 52 -13.62 5.78 -7.11
CA VAL A 52 -13.28 5.10 -8.37
C VAL A 52 -14.36 4.10 -8.77
N LYS A 53 -14.87 3.28 -7.85
CA LYS A 53 -15.99 2.36 -8.17
C LYS A 53 -17.20 3.12 -8.72
N PHE A 54 -17.57 4.24 -8.12
CA PHE A 54 -18.64 5.08 -8.64
C PHE A 54 -18.35 5.65 -10.04
N LEU A 55 -17.10 5.99 -10.36
CA LEU A 55 -16.75 6.38 -11.74
C LEU A 55 -17.06 5.26 -12.74
N PHE A 56 -16.77 4.01 -12.38
CA PHE A 56 -17.06 2.86 -13.23
C PHE A 56 -18.56 2.60 -13.37
N ASP A 57 -19.37 2.85 -12.34
CA ASP A 57 -20.84 2.79 -12.45
C ASP A 57 -21.38 3.77 -13.53
N TYR A 58 -20.68 4.89 -13.77
CA TYR A 58 -21.00 5.87 -14.81
C TYR A 58 -20.12 5.78 -16.06
N GLN A 59 -19.43 4.65 -16.29
CA GLN A 59 -18.45 4.53 -17.38
C GLN A 59 -19.00 4.91 -18.76
N SER A 60 -20.25 4.57 -19.08
CA SER A 60 -20.86 4.87 -20.38
C SER A 60 -21.09 6.37 -20.58
N THR A 61 -21.52 7.07 -19.52
CA THR A 61 -21.67 8.52 -19.50
C THR A 61 -20.32 9.21 -19.56
N LEU A 62 -19.33 8.71 -18.81
CA LEU A 62 -17.96 9.24 -18.84
C LEU A 62 -17.34 9.09 -20.22
N LYS A 63 -17.55 7.96 -20.91
CA LYS A 63 -17.05 7.77 -22.28
C LYS A 63 -17.63 8.79 -23.27
N GLN A 64 -18.92 9.13 -23.16
CA GLN A 64 -19.53 10.19 -23.98
C GLN A 64 -18.96 11.57 -23.65
N LEU A 65 -18.77 11.84 -22.36
CA LEU A 65 -18.21 13.10 -21.89
C LEU A 65 -16.74 13.26 -22.33
N PHE A 66 -15.97 12.16 -22.37
CA PHE A 66 -14.59 12.14 -22.84
C PHE A 66 -14.44 12.42 -24.35
N GLN A 67 -15.44 12.09 -25.16
CA GLN A 67 -15.47 12.42 -26.59
C GLN A 67 -15.57 13.92 -26.87
N GLU A 68 -16.04 14.72 -25.91
CA GLU A 68 -16.14 16.17 -26.06
C GLU A 68 -14.82 16.91 -25.76
N PHE A 69 -13.83 16.23 -25.18
CA PHE A 69 -12.54 16.84 -24.80
C PHE A 69 -11.48 16.73 -25.87
N ASP A 70 -11.40 15.56 -26.50
CA ASP A 70 -10.29 15.14 -27.34
C ASP A 70 -10.73 13.98 -28.23
N ASP A 71 -10.11 13.85 -29.41
CA ASP A 71 -10.31 12.74 -30.34
C ASP A 71 -9.69 11.43 -29.83
N ASN A 72 -9.00 11.46 -28.67
CA ASN A 72 -8.46 10.29 -28.00
C ASN A 72 -9.53 9.30 -27.55
N GLU A 73 -9.20 8.00 -27.61
CA GLU A 73 -10.10 6.92 -27.20
C GLU A 73 -10.61 7.11 -25.76
N PRO A 74 -11.93 7.17 -25.52
CA PRO A 74 -12.51 7.41 -24.20
C PRO A 74 -12.08 6.40 -23.12
N GLU A 75 -11.75 5.17 -23.55
CA GLU A 75 -11.24 4.12 -22.68
C GLU A 75 -9.82 4.43 -22.19
N ALA A 76 -8.94 4.91 -23.07
CA ALA A 76 -7.61 5.37 -22.70
C ALA A 76 -7.67 6.57 -21.73
N GLN A 77 -8.62 7.50 -21.96
CA GLN A 77 -8.84 8.63 -21.06
C GLN A 77 -9.31 8.18 -19.66
N LEU A 78 -10.27 7.26 -19.57
CA LEU A 78 -10.73 6.70 -18.30
C LEU A 78 -9.62 5.93 -17.57
N ALA A 79 -8.79 5.18 -18.31
CA ALA A 79 -7.66 4.43 -17.77
C ALA A 79 -6.59 5.38 -17.21
N SER A 80 -6.29 6.45 -17.96
CA SER A 80 -5.38 7.51 -17.54
C SER A 80 -5.87 8.22 -16.27
N LEU A 81 -7.14 8.63 -16.24
CA LEU A 81 -7.77 9.25 -15.07
C LEU A 81 -7.69 8.32 -13.84
N THR A 82 -8.09 7.07 -14.01
CA THR A 82 -8.05 6.09 -12.92
C THR A 82 -6.62 5.90 -12.42
N THR A 83 -5.64 5.78 -13.32
CA THR A 83 -4.22 5.62 -12.96
C THR A 83 -3.69 6.83 -12.21
N ARG A 84 -4.05 8.05 -12.61
CA ARG A 84 -3.67 9.30 -11.93
C ARG A 84 -4.22 9.35 -10.51
N ILE A 85 -5.51 9.08 -10.32
CA ILE A 85 -6.13 9.02 -8.99
C ILE A 85 -5.45 7.97 -8.10
N MET A 86 -5.15 6.78 -8.64
CA MET A 86 -4.46 5.73 -7.88
C MET A 86 -3.03 6.11 -7.53
N THR A 87 -2.32 6.81 -8.41
CA THR A 87 -0.97 7.30 -8.16
C THR A 87 -0.98 8.39 -7.09
N ALA A 88 -1.94 9.32 -7.17
CA ALA A 88 -2.13 10.37 -6.18
C ALA A 88 -2.38 9.81 -4.77
N LEU A 89 -3.24 8.80 -4.68
CA LEU A 89 -3.49 8.09 -3.43
C LEU A 89 -2.23 7.41 -2.91
N GLN A 90 -1.46 6.73 -3.76
CA GLN A 90 -0.24 6.03 -3.36
C GLN A 90 0.84 6.98 -2.87
N ASN A 91 1.06 8.10 -3.56
CA ASN A 91 2.01 9.12 -3.14
C ASN A 91 1.62 9.73 -1.79
N ASN A 92 0.34 10.05 -1.61
CA ASN A 92 -0.16 10.55 -0.34
C ASN A 92 0.05 9.54 0.80
N LEU A 93 -0.24 8.26 0.56
CA LEU A 93 -0.01 7.19 1.52
C LEU A 93 1.48 7.02 1.86
N ASP A 94 2.38 7.11 0.88
CA ASP A 94 3.84 7.12 1.13
C ASP A 94 4.21 8.30 2.04
N GLY A 95 3.69 9.50 1.74
CA GLY A 95 3.84 10.69 2.58
C GLY A 95 3.36 10.48 4.02
N LYS A 96 2.15 9.93 4.20
CA LYS A 96 1.59 9.63 5.53
C LYS A 96 2.38 8.55 6.27
N SER A 97 2.90 7.55 5.55
CA SER A 97 3.66 6.44 6.15
C SER A 97 4.95 6.88 6.86
N LYS A 98 5.51 8.04 6.46
CA LYS A 98 6.70 8.65 7.08
C LYS A 98 6.46 9.17 8.50
N GLN A 99 5.20 9.25 8.95
CA GLN A 99 4.85 9.68 10.31
C GLN A 99 5.04 8.58 11.35
N TYR A 100 5.11 7.30 10.93
CA TYR A 100 5.40 6.21 11.84
C TYR A 100 6.86 6.23 12.27
N LYS A 101 7.08 6.14 13.58
CA LYS A 101 8.44 6.05 14.16
C LYS A 101 9.10 4.70 13.90
N ASP A 102 8.28 3.65 13.81
CA ASP A 102 8.74 2.28 13.58
C ASP A 102 8.74 1.98 12.08
N PRO A 103 9.92 1.76 11.46
CA PRO A 103 10.00 1.46 10.03
C PRO A 103 9.27 0.18 9.62
N ALA A 104 9.11 -0.80 10.52
CA ALA A 104 8.32 -1.99 10.21
C ALA A 104 6.83 -1.66 10.09
N LEU A 105 6.32 -0.78 10.96
CA LEU A 105 4.93 -0.32 10.90
C LEU A 105 4.65 0.48 9.63
N THR A 106 5.61 1.29 9.16
CA THR A 106 5.54 1.96 7.84
C THR A 106 5.29 0.94 6.72
N GLN A 107 6.06 -0.16 6.70
CA GLN A 107 5.90 -1.19 5.66
C GLN A 107 4.56 -1.92 5.78
N LEU A 108 4.13 -2.23 7.01
CA LEU A 108 2.85 -2.88 7.26
C LEU A 108 1.66 -2.01 6.81
N PHE A 109 1.72 -0.71 7.09
CA PHE A 109 0.74 0.27 6.63
C PHE A 109 0.64 0.32 5.10
N LEU A 110 1.77 0.45 4.41
CA LEU A 110 1.79 0.48 2.94
C LEU A 110 1.28 -0.85 2.35
N MET A 111 1.72 -1.98 2.89
CA MET A 111 1.24 -3.31 2.51
C MET A 111 -0.28 -3.42 2.62
N ASN A 112 -0.86 -3.03 3.76
CA ASN A 112 -2.31 -3.10 3.99
C ASN A 112 -3.10 -2.25 3.00
N ASN A 113 -2.66 -1.01 2.77
CA ASN A 113 -3.38 -0.07 1.91
C ASN A 113 -3.28 -0.48 0.44
N ILE A 114 -2.08 -0.83 -0.05
CA ILE A 114 -1.91 -1.27 -1.44
C ILE A 114 -2.63 -2.60 -1.69
N HIS A 115 -2.62 -3.52 -0.73
CA HIS A 115 -3.42 -4.75 -0.84
C HIS A 115 -4.91 -4.47 -0.92
N TYR A 116 -5.43 -3.54 -0.12
CA TYR A 116 -6.82 -3.13 -0.17
C TYR A 116 -7.20 -2.54 -1.54
N ILE A 117 -6.34 -1.68 -2.10
CA ILE A 117 -6.49 -1.12 -3.46
C ILE A 117 -6.56 -2.27 -4.48
N VAL A 118 -5.57 -3.17 -4.49
CA VAL A 118 -5.50 -4.30 -5.43
C VAL A 118 -6.72 -5.21 -5.31
N ARG A 119 -7.12 -5.57 -4.09
CA ARG A 119 -8.30 -6.42 -3.83
C ARG A 119 -9.58 -5.75 -4.33
N SER A 120 -9.68 -4.44 -4.19
CA SER A 120 -10.85 -3.67 -4.63
C SER A 120 -10.92 -3.54 -6.15
N VAL A 121 -9.81 -3.20 -6.81
CA VAL A 121 -9.73 -3.14 -8.28
C VAL A 121 -10.05 -4.48 -8.91
N ARG A 122 -9.50 -5.59 -8.37
CA ARG A 122 -9.79 -6.94 -8.86
C ARG A 122 -11.27 -7.35 -8.78
N ARG A 123 -12.06 -6.65 -7.96
CA ARG A 123 -13.49 -6.94 -7.71
C ARG A 123 -14.41 -5.95 -8.42
N SER A 124 -13.88 -5.04 -9.23
CA SER A 124 -14.66 -4.06 -10.00
C SER A 124 -14.28 -4.12 -11.49
N GLU A 125 -15.08 -3.42 -12.31
CA GLU A 125 -14.85 -3.26 -13.76
C GLU A 125 -13.54 -2.52 -14.07
N ALA A 126 -12.94 -1.86 -13.07
CA ALA A 126 -11.62 -1.26 -13.17
C ALA A 126 -10.53 -2.27 -13.53
N LYS A 127 -10.71 -3.56 -13.19
CA LYS A 127 -9.78 -4.61 -13.58
C LYS A 127 -9.65 -4.73 -15.09
N ASP A 128 -10.77 -4.70 -15.81
CA ASP A 128 -10.80 -4.93 -17.26
C ASP A 128 -10.15 -3.75 -18.00
N LEU A 129 -10.28 -2.53 -17.44
CA LEU A 129 -9.67 -1.33 -17.99
C LEU A 129 -8.17 -1.22 -17.69
N LEU A 130 -7.75 -1.51 -16.45
CA LEU A 130 -6.34 -1.37 -16.04
C LEU A 130 -5.48 -2.57 -16.46
N GLY A 131 -6.11 -3.73 -16.70
CA GLY A 131 -5.45 -4.95 -17.13
C GLY A 131 -4.77 -5.75 -16.01
N ASP A 132 -4.44 -7.01 -16.32
CA ASP A 132 -3.81 -7.93 -15.38
C ASP A 132 -2.37 -7.53 -15.01
N ASP A 133 -1.66 -6.83 -15.91
CA ASP A 133 -0.30 -6.32 -15.66
C ASP A 133 -0.27 -5.34 -14.49
N TRP A 134 -1.22 -4.40 -14.46
CA TRP A 134 -1.34 -3.44 -13.35
C TRP A 134 -1.56 -4.16 -12.02
N VAL A 135 -2.44 -5.17 -12.00
CA VAL A 135 -2.71 -5.99 -10.82
C VAL A 135 -1.46 -6.75 -10.38
N GLN A 136 -0.70 -7.32 -11.32
CA GLN A 136 0.50 -8.07 -11.01
C GLN A 136 1.62 -7.18 -10.47
N ILE A 137 1.82 -5.99 -11.04
CA ILE A 137 2.78 -5.00 -10.56
C ILE A 137 2.47 -4.64 -9.10
N HIS A 138 1.23 -4.29 -8.79
CA HIS A 138 0.87 -3.87 -7.43
C HIS A 138 0.89 -5.03 -6.43
N ARG A 139 0.59 -6.27 -6.84
CA ARG A 139 0.83 -7.45 -5.99
C ARG A 139 2.31 -7.64 -5.65
N ARG A 140 3.22 -7.40 -6.61
CA ARG A 140 4.66 -7.45 -6.34
C ARG A 140 5.07 -6.38 -5.33
N ILE A 141 4.49 -5.17 -5.42
CA ILE A 141 4.73 -4.10 -4.45
C ILE A 141 4.24 -4.51 -3.04
N VAL A 142 3.04 -5.11 -2.92
CA VAL A 142 2.56 -5.67 -1.64
C VAL A 142 3.55 -6.68 -1.07
N GLN A 143 4.05 -7.59 -1.90
CA GLN A 143 5.04 -8.59 -1.46
C GLN A 143 6.37 -7.95 -1.05
N GLN A 144 6.82 -6.90 -1.74
CA GLN A 144 8.03 -6.17 -1.36
C GLN A 144 7.89 -5.55 0.03
N HIS A 145 6.75 -4.90 0.32
CA HIS A 145 6.49 -4.36 1.65
C HIS A 145 6.39 -5.46 2.72
N ALA A 146 5.75 -6.60 2.42
CA ALA A 146 5.70 -7.75 3.32
C ALA A 146 7.11 -8.28 3.66
N ASN A 147 7.97 -8.43 2.64
CA ASN A 147 9.36 -8.88 2.81
C ASN A 147 10.18 -7.88 3.63
N GLN A 148 10.01 -6.58 3.37
CA GLN A 148 10.72 -5.53 4.09
C GLN A 148 10.24 -5.41 5.54
N TYR A 149 8.94 -5.53 5.78
CA TYR A 149 8.37 -5.66 7.13
C TYR A 149 9.01 -6.83 7.88
N LYS A 150 9.06 -8.02 7.28
CA LYS A 150 9.67 -9.21 7.90
C LYS A 150 11.13 -8.96 8.24
N ARG A 151 11.90 -8.48 7.27
CA ARG A 151 13.33 -8.22 7.42
C ARG A 151 13.61 -7.21 8.54
N ILE A 152 12.89 -6.09 8.58
CA ILE A 152 13.08 -5.05 9.61
C ILE A 152 12.66 -5.58 10.99
N SER A 153 11.48 -6.20 11.08
CA SER A 153 10.90 -6.67 12.35
C SER A 153 11.80 -7.67 13.06
N TRP A 154 12.34 -8.63 12.31
CA TRP A 154 13.05 -9.78 12.87
C TRP A 154 14.58 -9.65 12.85
N ALA A 155 15.14 -8.59 12.25
CA ALA A 155 16.59 -8.41 12.11
C ALA A 155 17.36 -8.59 13.45
N LYS A 156 16.95 -7.90 14.51
CA LYS A 156 17.62 -7.96 15.82
C LYS A 156 17.53 -9.34 16.48
N ILE A 157 16.37 -10.00 16.33
CA ILE A 157 16.13 -11.34 16.87
C ILE A 157 17.00 -12.36 16.14
N LEU A 158 17.04 -12.30 14.81
CA LEU A 158 17.86 -13.20 13.99
C LEU A 158 19.36 -13.00 14.25
N GLN A 159 19.81 -11.76 14.53
CA GLN A 159 21.20 -11.48 14.91
C GLN A 159 21.62 -12.20 16.21
N CYS A 160 20.71 -12.37 17.17
CA CYS A 160 20.99 -13.11 18.40
C CYS A 160 21.30 -14.58 18.11
N LEU A 161 20.65 -15.14 17.09
CA LEU A 161 20.76 -16.53 16.66
C LEU A 161 21.96 -16.78 15.72
N THR A 162 22.42 -15.76 15.00
CA THR A 162 23.63 -15.90 14.17
C THR A 162 24.89 -16.00 15.03
N VAL A 163 25.56 -17.13 14.95
CA VAL A 163 26.91 -17.33 15.48
C VAL A 163 27.87 -16.65 14.50
N GLN A 164 28.13 -15.36 14.67
CA GLN A 164 29.37 -14.81 14.12
C GLN A 164 30.51 -15.47 14.90
N GLY A 165 31.14 -16.46 14.26
CA GLY A 165 32.33 -17.12 14.75
C GLY A 165 33.40 -16.06 14.99
N VAL A 166 33.69 -15.79 16.25
CA VAL A 166 34.94 -15.16 16.63
C VAL A 166 36.03 -16.19 16.28
N GLY A 167 36.75 -15.97 15.18
CA GLY A 167 37.90 -16.78 14.79
C GLY A 167 37.91 -17.27 13.35
N ALA A 168 37.86 -16.36 12.37
CA ALA A 168 38.44 -16.62 11.05
C ALA A 168 39.93 -16.24 11.06
N ASP A 169 40.66 -16.74 12.06
CA ASP A 169 42.12 -16.81 12.06
C ASP A 169 42.49 -18.00 12.93
N GLY A 170 43.15 -18.97 12.32
CA GLY A 170 43.38 -20.28 12.90
C GLY A 170 44.26 -20.23 14.15
N SER A 171 43.65 -20.28 15.32
CA SER A 171 44.21 -20.87 16.54
C SER A 171 43.25 -20.66 17.72
N GLY A 172 42.50 -21.70 18.07
CA GLY A 172 41.75 -21.73 19.33
C GLY A 172 40.44 -22.48 19.21
N SER A 173 40.39 -23.69 19.78
CA SER A 173 39.15 -24.42 20.05
C SER A 173 38.35 -23.76 21.19
N GLY A 174 38.06 -22.46 21.06
CA GLY A 174 37.25 -21.71 22.01
C GLY A 174 35.77 -21.92 21.69
N GLY A 175 35.21 -23.06 22.08
CA GLY A 175 33.77 -23.28 21.98
C GLY A 175 32.98 -22.13 22.65
N LEU A 176 31.80 -21.82 22.11
CA LEU A 176 30.90 -20.83 22.72
C LEU A 176 30.73 -21.14 24.21
N SER A 177 31.15 -20.21 25.08
CA SER A 177 31.03 -20.45 26.51
C SER A 177 29.55 -20.56 26.92
N ARG A 178 29.26 -21.42 27.90
CA ARG A 178 27.90 -21.55 28.46
C ARG A 178 27.33 -20.19 28.91
N ALA A 179 28.19 -19.30 29.41
CA ALA A 179 27.81 -17.94 29.79
C ALA A 179 27.39 -17.10 28.59
N MET A 180 28.14 -17.14 27.48
CA MET A 180 27.79 -16.44 26.23
C MET A 180 26.49 -16.94 25.62
N VAL A 181 26.26 -18.26 25.64
CA VAL A 181 24.99 -18.85 25.18
C VAL A 181 23.82 -18.36 26.04
N LYS A 182 23.97 -18.38 27.37
CA LYS A 182 22.94 -17.89 28.30
C LYS A 182 22.61 -16.42 28.09
N ASP A 183 23.62 -15.58 27.87
CA ASP A 183 23.44 -14.15 27.61
C ASP A 183 22.69 -13.90 26.29
N ARG A 184 23.04 -14.63 25.22
CA ARG A 184 22.33 -14.56 23.93
C ARG A 184 20.85 -14.94 24.04
N PHE A 185 20.52 -16.01 24.77
CA PHE A 185 19.13 -16.39 25.01
C PHE A 185 18.36 -15.32 25.78
N LYS A 186 19.01 -14.68 26.77
CA LYS A 186 18.40 -13.59 27.52
C LYS A 186 18.09 -12.39 26.60
N THR A 187 19.03 -12.00 25.75
CA THR A 187 18.86 -10.92 24.78
C THR A 187 17.79 -11.24 23.73
N PHE A 188 17.78 -12.48 23.22
CA PHE A 188 16.72 -12.96 22.33
C PHE A 188 15.33 -12.82 22.97
N ASN A 189 15.17 -13.29 24.21
CA ASN A 189 13.88 -13.23 24.91
C ASN A 189 13.39 -11.79 25.09
N VAL A 190 14.30 -10.86 25.44
CA VAL A 190 13.96 -9.44 25.57
C VAL A 190 13.49 -8.87 24.23
N HIS A 191 14.25 -9.08 23.15
CA HIS A 191 13.87 -8.56 21.83
C HIS A 191 12.59 -9.19 21.29
N PHE A 192 12.36 -10.48 21.56
CA PHE A 192 11.13 -11.15 21.17
C PHE A 192 9.92 -10.59 21.92
N GLU A 193 10.02 -10.40 23.24
CA GLU A 193 8.94 -9.83 24.06
C GLU A 193 8.62 -8.39 23.63
N GLU A 194 9.66 -7.55 23.41
CA GLU A 194 9.50 -6.18 22.91
C GLU A 194 8.87 -6.13 21.50
N LEU A 195 9.21 -7.09 20.64
CA LEU A 195 8.59 -7.19 19.32
C LEU A 195 7.11 -7.59 19.45
N HIS A 196 6.82 -8.64 20.21
CA HIS A 196 5.46 -9.12 20.44
C HIS A 196 4.57 -8.03 21.07
N GLN A 197 5.07 -7.33 22.10
CA GLN A 197 4.34 -6.26 22.77
C GLN A 197 3.96 -5.12 21.81
N ARG A 198 4.88 -4.73 20.90
CA ARG A 198 4.59 -3.70 19.90
C ARG A 198 3.64 -4.21 18.81
N GLN A 199 3.95 -5.36 18.21
CA GLN A 199 3.25 -5.86 17.03
C GLN A 199 1.86 -6.43 17.33
N SER A 200 1.60 -6.85 18.57
CA SER A 200 0.25 -7.23 19.01
C SER A 200 -0.76 -6.08 18.98
N GLN A 201 -0.28 -4.83 18.90
CA GLN A 201 -1.12 -3.64 18.73
C GLN A 201 -1.34 -3.26 17.25
N TRP A 202 -0.75 -3.99 16.30
CA TRP A 202 -0.85 -3.70 14.87
C TRP A 202 -1.92 -4.55 14.19
N THR A 203 -2.55 -4.00 13.15
CA THR A 203 -3.70 -4.62 12.50
C THR A 203 -3.41 -4.92 11.03
N VAL A 204 -3.60 -6.17 10.62
CA VAL A 204 -3.70 -6.58 9.20
C VAL A 204 -5.15 -7.03 8.96
N PRO A 205 -6.01 -6.16 8.39
CA PRO A 205 -7.46 -6.41 8.35
C PRO A 205 -7.81 -7.60 7.46
N ASP A 206 -7.13 -7.75 6.32
CA ASP A 206 -7.35 -8.86 5.39
C ASP A 206 -6.81 -10.18 5.97
N SER A 207 -7.68 -11.18 6.09
CA SER A 207 -7.34 -12.46 6.73
C SER A 207 -6.34 -13.28 5.92
N GLU A 208 -6.49 -13.34 4.60
CA GLU A 208 -5.57 -14.10 3.73
C GLU A 208 -4.16 -13.51 3.77
N LEU A 209 -4.05 -12.17 3.67
CA LEU A 209 -2.77 -11.48 3.80
C LEU A 209 -2.14 -11.71 5.19
N ARG A 210 -2.95 -11.64 6.25
CA ARG A 210 -2.49 -11.86 7.63
C ARG A 210 -1.94 -13.27 7.84
N GLU A 211 -2.64 -14.29 7.37
CA GLU A 211 -2.18 -15.67 7.49
C GLU A 211 -0.94 -15.93 6.64
N SER A 212 -0.88 -15.41 5.42
CA SER A 212 0.33 -15.47 4.58
C SER A 212 1.54 -14.84 5.28
N LEU A 213 1.36 -13.69 5.91
CA LEU A 213 2.42 -13.01 6.65
C LEU A 213 2.88 -13.80 7.88
N ARG A 214 1.94 -14.42 8.61
CA ARG A 214 2.24 -15.29 9.76
C ARG A 214 3.05 -16.52 9.35
N LEU A 215 2.65 -17.18 8.26
CA LEU A 215 3.40 -18.30 7.70
C LEU A 215 4.82 -17.87 7.29
N ALA A 216 4.93 -16.76 6.55
CA ALA A 216 6.23 -16.26 6.08
C ALA A 216 7.18 -15.84 7.20
N VAL A 217 6.67 -15.55 8.40
CA VAL A 217 7.45 -15.24 9.62
C VAL A 217 7.81 -16.51 10.40
N ALA A 218 6.97 -17.54 10.33
CA ALA A 218 7.21 -18.83 10.99
C ALA A 218 8.25 -19.70 10.23
N GLU A 219 8.37 -19.51 8.92
CA GLU A 219 9.40 -20.09 8.04
C GLU A 219 10.77 -19.38 8.17
#